data_AF-A0A9J6AX33-F1
#
_entry.id   AF-A0A9J6AX33-F1
#
_cell.length_a   1.000
_cell.length_b   1.000
_cell.length_c   1.000
_cell.angle_alpha   90.00
_cell.angle_beta   90.00
_cell.angle_gamma   90.00
#
_symmetry.space_group_name_H-M   'P 1'
#
loop_
_entity.id
_entity.type
_entity.pdbx_description
1 polymer ?
#
loop_
_entity_poly.entity_id
_entity_poly.type
_entity_poly.pdbx_seq_one_letter_code
_entity_poly.pdbx_strand_id
1 'polypeptide(L)'
;MKRLTVLMFDVSPQMRLQNLKAGRKGNLNVSTEVFQVAPSLHMVEVRKSKGDTLEFHKFYKNLSTCLDNVVWKTEQDMEEKK
;
A
#
# COMPACT_ATOMS: atom_id res chain seq x y z
N MET A 1 -11.39 -20.30 25.25
CA MET A 1 -10.88 -20.60 23.90
C MET A 1 -12.01 -20.36 22.90
N LYS A 2 -11.94 -19.33 22.06
CA LYS A 2 -12.88 -19.14 20.95
C LYS A 2 -12.14 -19.47 19.66
N ARG A 3 -12.73 -20.38 18.87
CA ARG A 3 -12.18 -20.99 17.65
C ARG A 3 -11.60 -19.95 16.70
N LEU A 4 -10.33 -20.14 16.35
CA LEU A 4 -9.71 -19.56 15.14
C LEU A 4 -10.15 -20.45 13.98
N THR A 5 -11.08 -19.99 13.16
CA THR A 5 -11.38 -20.62 11.88
C THR A 5 -11.47 -19.50 10.85
N VAL A 6 -10.33 -19.17 10.26
CA VAL A 6 -10.29 -18.47 8.98
C VAL A 6 -10.11 -19.56 7.94
N LEU A 7 -11.18 -19.90 7.23
CA LEU A 7 -11.09 -20.79 6.08
C LEU A 7 -10.23 -20.07 5.04
N MET A 8 -9.13 -20.71 4.67
CA MET A 8 -8.08 -20.26 3.77
C MET A 8 -8.60 -20.18 2.33
N PHE A 9 -9.53 -19.26 2.05
CA PHE A 9 -9.95 -18.82 0.71
C PHE A 9 -10.39 -17.35 0.78
N ASP A 10 -9.61 -16.51 1.47
CA ASP A 10 -9.73 -15.06 1.29
C ASP A 10 -9.06 -14.74 -0.04
N VAL A 11 -9.83 -14.48 -1.09
CA VAL A 11 -9.29 -13.92 -2.33
C VAL A 11 -8.82 -12.52 -1.99
N SER A 12 -7.52 -12.36 -1.73
CA SER A 12 -6.95 -11.04 -1.48
C SER A 12 -7.10 -10.18 -2.74
N PRO A 13 -7.74 -9.01 -2.66
CA PRO A 13 -7.86 -8.14 -3.82
C PRO A 13 -6.47 -7.61 -4.20
N GLN A 14 -5.96 -8.04 -5.37
CA GLN A 14 -4.75 -7.49 -5.98
C GLN A 14 -5.14 -6.39 -6.97
N MET A 15 -4.64 -5.18 -6.75
CA MET A 15 -4.79 -4.07 -7.70
C MET A 15 -3.46 -3.79 -8.40
N ARG A 16 -3.52 -3.49 -9.70
CA ARG A 16 -2.36 -3.06 -10.48
C ARG A 16 -2.58 -1.65 -11.00
N LEU A 17 -1.65 -0.76 -10.68
CA LEU A 17 -1.67 0.64 -11.08
C LEU A 17 -0.50 0.88 -12.04
N GLN A 18 -0.79 1.56 -13.15
CA GLN A 18 0.20 1.95 -14.13
C GLN A 18 0.07 3.45 -14.39
N ASN A 19 1.20 4.15 -14.48
CA ASN A 19 1.16 5.57 -14.81
C ASN A 19 0.84 5.80 -16.31
N LEU A 20 0.15 6.89 -16.63
CA LEU A 20 -0.31 7.17 -17.99
C LEU A 20 0.82 7.53 -18.97
N LYS A 21 1.91 8.14 -18.49
CA LYS A 21 3.04 8.59 -19.31
C LYS A 21 4.33 7.91 -18.89
N ALA A 22 4.98 7.19 -19.79
CA ALA A 22 6.23 6.53 -19.48
C ALA A 22 7.30 7.51 -18.96
N GLY A 23 7.97 7.15 -17.86
CA GLY A 23 9.12 7.85 -17.32
C GLY A 23 10.42 7.40 -17.98
N ARG A 24 11.56 7.81 -17.40
CA ARG A 24 12.90 7.46 -17.92
C ARG A 24 13.13 5.94 -18.06
N LYS A 25 12.53 5.15 -17.18
CA LYS A 25 12.63 3.66 -17.18
C LYS A 25 11.35 2.98 -17.67
N GLY A 26 10.55 3.66 -18.50
CA GLY A 26 9.23 3.21 -18.91
C GLY A 26 8.15 3.55 -17.89
N ASN A 27 6.96 2.98 -18.04
CA ASN A 27 5.88 3.20 -17.09
C ASN A 27 6.20 2.62 -15.70
N LEU A 28 5.83 3.38 -14.67
CA LEU A 28 5.80 2.87 -13.31
C LEU A 28 4.61 1.91 -13.15
N ASN A 29 4.90 0.68 -12.75
CA ASN A 29 3.89 -0.34 -12.42
C ASN A 29 3.95 -0.65 -10.93
N VAL A 30 2.82 -0.53 -10.26
CA VAL A 30 2.64 -0.80 -8.83
C VAL A 30 1.61 -1.91 -8.66
N SER A 31 1.90 -2.87 -7.78
CA SER A 31 0.94 -3.88 -7.33
C SER A 31 0.59 -3.60 -5.88
N THR A 32 -0.69 -3.69 -5.53
CA THR A 32 -1.18 -3.52 -4.17
C THR A 32 -1.96 -4.75 -3.77
N GLU A 33 -1.67 -5.28 -2.58
CA GLU A 33 -2.35 -6.43 -1.99
C GLU A 33 -2.86 -6.08 -0.60
N VAL A 34 -4.09 -6.50 -0.28
CA VAL A 34 -4.71 -6.26 1.02
C VAL A 34 -4.81 -7.56 1.80
N PHE A 35 -4.37 -7.51 3.05
CA PHE A 35 -4.37 -8.64 3.97
C PHE A 35 -5.17 -8.26 5.22
N GLN A 36 -6.14 -9.09 5.62
CA GLN A 36 -6.78 -8.94 6.92
C GLN A 36 -5.87 -9.54 7.99
N VAL A 37 -5.34 -8.70 8.89
CA VAL A 37 -4.46 -9.14 9.99
C VAL A 37 -5.22 -9.23 11.33
N ALA A 38 -6.35 -8.53 11.47
CA ALA A 38 -7.32 -8.69 12.54
C ALA A 38 -8.73 -8.27 12.06
N PRO A 39 -9.82 -8.58 12.78
CA PRO A 39 -11.18 -8.26 12.33
C PRO A 39 -11.43 -6.79 11.94
N SER A 40 -10.70 -5.86 12.56
CA SER A 40 -10.77 -4.42 12.28
C SER A 40 -9.45 -3.82 11.78
N LEU A 41 -8.47 -4.65 11.42
CA LEU A 41 -7.15 -4.20 10.96
C LEU A 41 -6.77 -4.90 9.67
N HIS A 42 -6.53 -4.09 8.65
CA HIS A 42 -6.07 -4.56 7.35
C HIS A 42 -4.69 -3.97 7.08
N MET A 43 -3.78 -4.80 6.58
CA MET A 43 -2.48 -4.39 6.10
C MET A 43 -2.54 -4.28 4.57
N VAL A 44 -2.06 -3.18 4.04
CA VAL A 44 -1.99 -2.95 2.59
C VAL A 44 -0.52 -2.95 2.20
N GLU A 45 -0.10 -3.94 1.42
CA GLU A 45 1.25 -4.01 0.88
C GLU A 45 1.29 -3.36 -0.51
N VAL A 46 2.21 -2.41 -0.69
CA VAL A 46 2.41 -1.68 -1.96
C VAL A 46 3.78 -2.04 -2.52
N ARG A 47 3.82 -2.65 -3.71
CA ARG A 47 5.04 -3.15 -4.34
C ARG A 47 5.31 -2.49 -5.68
N LYS A 48 6.56 -2.05 -5.90
CA LYS A 48 7.04 -1.64 -7.23
C LYS A 48 7.32 -2.87 -8.08
N SER A 49 6.57 -3.05 -9.17
CA SER A 49 6.76 -4.17 -10.11
C SER A 49 7.71 -3.81 -11.26
N LYS A 50 7.65 -2.58 -11.78
CA LYS A 50 8.51 -2.06 -12.86
C LYS A 50 8.59 -0.54 -12.80
N GLY A 51 9.61 0.05 -13.42
CA GLY A 51 9.76 1.50 -13.57
C GLY A 51 10.76 2.12 -12.60
N ASP A 52 10.74 3.45 -12.54
CA ASP A 52 11.75 4.22 -11.80
C ASP A 52 11.49 4.23 -10.28
N THR A 53 12.57 4.10 -9.50
CA THR A 53 12.48 4.06 -8.03
C THR A 53 12.13 5.40 -7.42
N LEU A 54 12.59 6.51 -8.00
CA LEU A 54 12.26 7.86 -7.52
C LEU A 54 10.80 8.20 -7.83
N GLU A 55 10.31 7.80 -9.01
CA GLU A 55 8.88 7.88 -9.33
C GLU A 55 8.03 7.06 -8.36
N PHE A 56 8.47 5.85 -8.01
CA PHE A 56 7.80 5.04 -6.99
C PHE A 56 7.77 5.72 -5.61
N HIS A 57 8.88 6.30 -5.15
CA HIS A 57 8.91 7.03 -3.88
C HIS A 57 7.95 8.22 -3.88
N LYS A 58 7.92 8.98 -4.98
CA LYS A 58 6.99 10.11 -5.13
C LYS A 58 5.53 9.63 -5.12
N PHE A 59 5.23 8.53 -5.83
CA PHE A 59 3.93 7.90 -5.80
C PHE A 59 3.54 7.47 -4.38
N TYR A 60 4.42 6.78 -3.67
CA TYR A 60 4.16 6.30 -2.30
C TYR A 60 3.92 7.45 -1.33
N LYS A 61 4.71 8.52 -1.39
CA LYS A 61 4.52 9.72 -0.55
C LYS A 61 3.20 10.43 -0.84
N ASN A 62 2.80 10.52 -2.10
CA ASN A 62 1.50 11.08 -2.46
C ASN A 62 0.36 10.18 -1.95
N LEU A 63 0.48 8.87 -2.13
CA LEU A 63 -0.51 7.89 -1.67
C LEU A 63 -0.68 7.95 -0.15
N SER A 64 0.40 7.96 0.61
CA SER A 64 0.34 8.05 2.07
C SER A 64 -0.31 9.36 2.55
N THR A 65 -0.03 10.46 1.86
CA THR A 65 -0.66 11.77 2.13
C THR A 65 -2.15 11.77 1.80
N CYS A 66 -2.58 11.12 0.72
CA CYS A 66 -4.00 11.00 0.37
C CYS A 66 -4.77 10.08 1.33
N LEU A 67 -4.08 9.16 1.99
CA LEU A 67 -4.64 8.20 2.94
C LEU A 67 -4.37 8.57 4.40
N ASP A 68 -4.05 9.84 4.69
CA ASP A 68 -3.61 10.34 6.00
C ASP A 68 -4.56 9.98 7.15
N ASN A 69 -5.86 9.86 6.86
CA ASN A 69 -6.92 9.57 7.82
C ASN A 69 -7.20 8.07 8.00
N VAL A 70 -6.59 7.20 7.18
CA VAL A 70 -6.87 5.76 7.12
C VAL A 70 -5.62 4.93 7.43
N VAL A 71 -4.43 5.46 7.12
CA VAL A 71 -3.16 4.81 7.43
C VAL A 71 -2.85 4.94 8.92
N TRP A 72 -2.44 3.83 9.52
CA TRP A 72 -1.92 3.82 10.88
C TRP A 72 -0.60 4.56 10.94
N LYS A 73 -0.52 5.61 11.76
CA LYS A 73 0.70 6.39 11.97
C LYS A 73 1.40 5.94 13.25
N THR A 74 2.71 5.86 13.21
CA THR A 74 3.52 5.66 14.41
C THR A 74 3.76 7.00 15.11
N GLU A 75 4.16 6.99 16.38
CA GLU A 75 4.43 8.23 17.14
C GLU A 75 5.50 9.11 16.47
N GLN A 76 6.45 8.51 15.74
CA GLN A 76 7.50 9.21 14.99
C GLN A 76 6.96 9.99 13.78
N ASP A 77 5.89 9.50 13.14
CA ASP A 77 5.27 10.17 11.98
C ASP A 77 4.46 11.42 12.40
N MET A 78 4.17 11.57 13.70
CA MET A 78 3.42 12.69 14.26
C MET A 78 4.33 13.87 14.65
N GLU A 79 5.65 13.66 14.78
CA GLU A 79 6.61 14.71 15.17
C GLU A 79 7.15 15.53 13.99
N GLU A 80 7.17 15.00 12.76
CA GLU A 80 7.65 15.72 11.57
C GLU A 80 6.71 16.84 11.06
N LYS A 81 5.56 17.06 11.71
CA LYS A 81 4.55 18.04 11.28
C LYS A 81 4.52 19.32 12.13
N LYS A 82 5.55 19.58 12.95
CA LYS A 82 5.63 20.76 13.82
C LYS A 82 6.57 21.84 13.28
#